data_AF-A0A847AQJ4-F1
#
_entry.id   AF-A0A847AQJ4-F1
#
_cell.length_a   1.000
_cell.length_b   1.000
_cell.length_c   1.000
_cell.angle_alpha   90.00
_cell.angle_beta   90.00
_cell.angle_gamma   90.00
#
_symmetry.space_group_name_H-M   'P 1'
#
loop_
_entity.id
_entity.type
_entity.pdbx_description
1 polymer ?
#
loop_
_entity_poly.entity_id
_entity_poly.type
_entity_poly.pdbx_seq_one_letter_code
_entity_poly.pdbx_strand_id
1 'polypeptide(L)'
;MWQDRILISGETEADDKQIISSGLFYSKRGTEYTADFPRLACDRITRNTMLGTYYPVLIAGALSYPFDSESQGGYVLYRYTVNVDSDIYVTHATFSYVHLLSPLHIPYARTEDLILSGAYTFQDMLQQHYTNYESLTTISKES
;
A
#
# COMPACT_ATOMS: atom_id res chain seq x y z
N MET A 1 5.95 -5.13 -20.57
CA MET A 1 4.87 -5.36 -19.58
C MET A 1 4.84 -4.11 -18.71
N TRP A 2 3.71 -3.42 -18.61
CA TRP A 2 3.59 -2.25 -17.74
C TRP A 2 3.53 -2.75 -16.30
N GLN A 3 4.45 -2.29 -15.46
CA GLN A 3 4.59 -2.75 -14.08
C GLN A 3 4.29 -1.58 -13.16
N ASP A 4 3.02 -1.39 -12.88
CA ASP A 4 2.57 -0.34 -11.97
C ASP A 4 2.91 -0.70 -10.53
N ARG A 5 2.87 0.29 -9.65
CA ARG A 5 3.29 0.13 -8.26
C ARG A 5 2.23 0.64 -7.31
N ILE A 6 2.08 -0.08 -6.21
CA ILE A 6 1.25 0.33 -5.08
C ILE A 6 2.10 0.47 -3.83
N LEU A 7 1.71 1.43 -3.00
CA LEU A 7 2.26 1.65 -1.68
C LEU A 7 1.09 1.89 -0.73
N ILE A 8 1.03 1.11 0.34
CA ILE A 8 0.09 1.32 1.44
C ILE A 8 0.93 1.75 2.64
N SER A 9 0.74 2.99 3.03
CA SER A 9 1.16 3.50 4.33
C SER A 9 -0.06 3.66 5.23
N GLY A 10 0.16 3.80 6.52
CA GLY A 10 -0.89 4.01 7.50
C GLY A 10 -0.23 4.37 8.81
N GLU A 11 -0.80 3.91 9.92
CA GLU A 11 -0.21 4.11 11.25
C GLU A 11 1.30 3.81 11.25
N THR A 12 2.07 4.83 11.63
CA THR A 12 3.54 4.84 11.57
C THR A 12 4.16 4.20 12.80
N GLU A 13 3.42 4.13 13.90
CA GLU A 13 3.85 3.50 15.15
C GLU A 13 3.51 2.00 15.23
N ALA A 14 2.79 1.47 14.24
CA ALA A 14 2.37 0.09 14.20
C ALA A 14 3.43 -0.83 13.58
N ASP A 15 4.27 -1.39 14.45
CA ASP A 15 5.41 -2.24 14.09
C ASP A 15 5.03 -3.69 13.75
N ASP A 16 3.82 -4.11 14.10
CA ASP A 16 3.31 -5.48 13.93
C ASP A 16 2.48 -5.66 12.64
N LYS A 17 2.61 -4.72 11.70
CA LYS A 17 1.86 -4.75 10.44
C LYS A 17 2.18 -6.01 9.65
N GLN A 18 1.13 -6.73 9.28
CA GLN A 18 1.24 -8.01 8.59
C GLN A 18 0.19 -8.12 7.48
N ILE A 19 0.62 -8.59 6.30
CA ILE A 19 -0.28 -8.98 5.21
C ILE A 19 -0.95 -10.30 5.60
N ILE A 20 -2.27 -10.32 5.57
CA ILE A 20 -3.10 -11.51 5.83
C ILE A 20 -3.43 -12.22 4.52
N SER A 21 -3.80 -11.46 3.49
CA SER A 21 -4.11 -11.98 2.17
C SER A 21 -3.95 -10.88 1.12
N SER A 22 -3.72 -11.28 -0.12
CA SER A 22 -3.69 -10.36 -1.25
C SER A 22 -4.04 -11.10 -2.52
N GLY A 23 -4.63 -10.40 -3.49
CA GLY A 23 -4.89 -10.98 -4.80
C GLY A 23 -5.18 -9.92 -5.84
N LEU A 24 -4.68 -10.15 -7.04
CA LEU A 24 -5.05 -9.46 -8.26
C LEU A 24 -6.11 -10.27 -8.98
N PHE A 25 -7.04 -9.58 -9.62
CA PHE A 25 -8.07 -10.19 -10.45
C PHE A 25 -8.27 -9.37 -11.72
N TYR A 26 -8.57 -10.06 -12.81
CA TYR A 26 -8.93 -9.44 -14.08
C TYR A 26 -9.77 -10.41 -14.91
N SER A 27 -10.56 -9.89 -15.82
CA SER A 27 -11.25 -10.69 -16.83
C SER A 27 -10.58 -10.53 -18.19
N LYS A 28 -10.58 -11.60 -18.99
CA LYS A 28 -10.13 -11.57 -20.38
C LYS A 28 -10.99 -12.50 -21.21
N ARG A 29 -11.63 -11.96 -22.25
CA ARG A 29 -12.52 -12.71 -23.16
C ARG A 29 -13.58 -13.52 -22.40
N GLY A 30 -14.18 -12.92 -21.37
CA GLY A 30 -15.21 -13.55 -20.53
C GLY A 30 -14.71 -14.61 -19.55
N THR A 31 -13.38 -14.81 -19.42
CA THR A 31 -12.79 -15.69 -18.39
C THR A 31 -12.19 -14.83 -17.27
N GLU A 32 -12.49 -15.17 -16.02
CA GLU A 32 -11.91 -14.52 -14.83
C GLU A 32 -10.59 -15.19 -14.45
N TYR A 33 -9.61 -14.37 -14.09
CA TYR A 33 -8.30 -14.81 -13.65
C TYR A 33 -7.97 -14.16 -12.31
N THR A 34 -7.31 -14.92 -11.46
CA THR A 34 -6.71 -14.44 -10.21
C THR A 34 -5.21 -14.68 -10.25
N ALA A 35 -4.45 -13.75 -9.69
CA ALA A 35 -3.00 -13.81 -9.62
C ALA A 35 -2.49 -13.21 -8.32
N ASP A 36 -1.33 -13.65 -7.86
CA ASP A 36 -0.67 -13.02 -6.71
C ASP A 36 0.03 -11.72 -7.13
N PHE A 37 0.20 -10.80 -6.18
CA PHE A 37 0.97 -9.60 -6.41
C PHE A 37 2.46 -9.95 -6.56
N PRO A 38 3.11 -9.62 -7.69
CA PRO A 38 4.54 -9.77 -7.80
C PRO A 38 5.25 -8.86 -6.79
N ARG A 39 6.14 -9.45 -5.97
CA ARG A 39 6.99 -8.73 -5.01
C ARG A 39 6.21 -7.91 -3.98
N LEU A 40 5.03 -8.40 -3.55
CA LEU A 40 4.36 -7.83 -2.40
C LEU A 40 5.19 -8.07 -1.13
N ALA A 41 5.59 -7.00 -0.47
CA ALA A 41 6.38 -7.03 0.74
C ALA A 41 5.78 -6.09 1.78
N CYS A 42 5.89 -6.49 3.05
CA CYS A 42 5.54 -5.68 4.21
C CYS A 42 6.80 -5.53 5.04
N ASP A 43 7.53 -4.44 4.81
CA ASP A 43 8.86 -4.26 5.37
C ASP A 43 8.98 -2.93 6.11
N ARG A 44 9.83 -2.93 7.13
CA ARG A 44 10.27 -1.72 7.82
C ARG A 44 11.30 -1.00 6.98
N ILE A 45 11.03 0.26 6.69
CA ILE A 45 11.84 1.07 5.79
C ILE A 45 12.50 2.17 6.59
N THR A 46 13.76 2.48 6.31
CA THR A 46 14.43 3.64 6.93
C THR A 46 14.11 4.88 6.10
N ARG A 47 13.37 5.83 6.67
CA ARG A 47 13.06 7.10 6.01
C ARG A 47 13.74 8.23 6.78
N ASN A 48 14.58 8.98 6.07
CA ASN A 48 15.29 10.12 6.61
C ASN A 48 14.54 11.40 6.21
N THR A 49 14.07 12.17 7.18
CA THR A 49 13.58 13.53 6.96
C THR A 49 14.44 14.54 7.70
N MET A 50 14.21 15.82 7.44
CA MET A 50 14.82 16.92 8.19
C MET A 50 14.52 16.85 9.70
N LEU A 51 13.44 16.15 10.09
CA LEU A 51 13.02 15.95 11.48
C LEU A 51 13.64 14.70 12.14
N GLY A 52 14.48 13.95 11.43
CA GLY A 52 15.15 12.76 11.92
C GLY A 52 14.87 11.51 11.09
N THR A 53 15.37 10.38 11.56
CA THR A 53 15.17 9.06 10.94
C THR A 53 14.00 8.36 11.61
N TYR A 54 13.03 7.92 10.81
CA TYR A 54 11.88 7.14 11.25
C TYR A 54 11.81 5.84 10.47
N TYR A 55 11.21 4.82 11.10
CA TYR A 55 11.23 3.45 10.60
C TYR A 55 9.82 2.92 10.32
N PRO A 56 9.07 3.51 9.36
CA PRO A 56 7.70 3.09 9.10
C PRO A 56 7.66 1.69 8.49
N VAL A 57 6.68 0.89 8.90
CA VAL A 57 6.35 -0.38 8.23
C VAL A 57 5.37 -0.09 7.10
N LEU A 58 5.80 -0.31 5.85
CA LEU A 58 4.99 -0.06 4.66
C LEU A 58 4.73 -1.36 3.91
N ILE A 59 3.60 -1.42 3.22
CA ILE A 59 3.30 -2.49 2.27
C ILE A 59 3.51 -1.96 0.87
N ALA A 60 4.41 -2.58 0.12
CA ALA A 60 4.71 -2.21 -1.26
C ALA A 60 4.58 -3.42 -2.17
N GLY A 61 4.11 -3.21 -3.39
CA GLY A 61 3.96 -4.28 -4.37
C GLY A 61 3.97 -3.75 -5.79
N ALA A 62 4.32 -4.62 -6.71
CA ALA A 62 4.12 -4.37 -8.13
C ALA A 62 2.80 -5.01 -8.58
N LEU A 63 2.16 -4.43 -9.59
CA LEU A 63 1.03 -5.03 -10.28
C LEU A 63 1.18 -4.85 -11.78
N SER A 64 0.69 -5.84 -12.52
CA SER A 64 0.74 -5.81 -13.98
C SER A 64 -0.39 -6.66 -14.52
N TYR A 65 -1.24 -6.05 -15.36
CA TYR A 65 -2.29 -6.79 -16.05
C TYR A 65 -1.89 -7.08 -17.49
N PRO A 66 -2.32 -8.22 -18.05
CA PRO A 66 -2.13 -8.50 -19.47
C PRO A 66 -2.80 -7.45 -20.34
N PHE A 67 -2.26 -7.24 -21.55
CA PHE A 67 -2.91 -6.39 -22.54
C PHE A 67 -4.32 -6.95 -22.85
N ASP A 68 -5.28 -6.03 -23.05
CA ASP A 68 -6.69 -6.36 -23.30
C ASP A 68 -7.37 -7.08 -22.12
N SER A 69 -7.02 -6.68 -20.89
CA SER A 69 -7.71 -7.12 -19.68
C SER A 69 -8.83 -6.14 -19.31
N GLU A 70 -9.96 -6.69 -18.94
CA GLU A 70 -11.16 -6.00 -18.48
C GLU A 70 -11.31 -6.20 -16.96
N SER A 71 -12.12 -5.35 -16.31
CA SER A 71 -12.41 -5.43 -14.87
C SER A 71 -11.18 -5.66 -13.98
N GLN A 72 -10.10 -4.93 -14.26
CA GLN A 72 -8.84 -5.03 -13.53
C GLN A 72 -9.03 -4.53 -12.09
N GLY A 73 -8.59 -5.32 -11.12
CA GLY A 73 -8.63 -4.92 -9.72
C GLY A 73 -7.75 -5.80 -8.83
N GLY A 74 -7.57 -5.35 -7.60
CA GLY A 74 -6.79 -6.10 -6.63
C GLY A 74 -7.12 -5.67 -5.22
N TYR A 75 -6.81 -6.54 -4.27
CA TYR A 75 -6.99 -6.27 -2.85
C TYR A 75 -5.75 -6.69 -2.07
N VAL A 76 -5.47 -5.95 -1.00
CA VAL A 76 -4.47 -6.30 0.01
C VAL A 76 -5.15 -6.17 1.36
N LEU A 77 -5.31 -7.30 2.04
CA LEU A 77 -5.82 -7.40 3.40
C LEU A 77 -4.63 -7.46 4.35
N TYR A 78 -4.56 -6.51 5.27
CA TYR A 78 -3.50 -6.42 6.27
C TYR A 78 -4.10 -6.09 7.64
N ARG A 79 -3.36 -6.43 8.69
CA ARG A 79 -3.69 -6.11 10.08
C ARG A 79 -2.50 -5.46 10.78
N TYR A 80 -2.79 -4.69 11.81
CA TYR A 80 -1.82 -4.12 12.73
C TYR A 80 -2.52 -3.77 14.04
N THR A 81 -1.76 -3.64 15.13
CA THR A 81 -2.26 -3.26 16.44
C THR A 81 -1.99 -1.77 16.67
N VAL A 82 -3.02 -1.04 17.09
CA VAL A 82 -2.88 0.36 17.52
C VAL A 82 -2.76 0.36 19.03
N ASN A 83 -1.58 0.72 19.56
CA ASN A 83 -1.36 0.84 21.00
C ASN A 83 -1.88 2.20 21.48
N VAL A 84 -3.14 2.22 21.91
CA VAL A 84 -3.79 3.40 22.49
C VAL A 84 -4.23 3.09 23.91
N ASP A 85 -4.03 4.04 24.82
CA ASP A 85 -4.48 3.93 26.23
C ASP A 85 -6.00 4.15 26.38
N SER A 86 -6.72 4.31 25.27
CA SER A 86 -8.14 4.71 25.22
C SER A 86 -8.87 3.90 24.14
N ASP A 87 -10.12 3.51 24.40
CA ASP A 87 -11.01 2.88 23.41
C ASP A 87 -11.40 3.82 22.26
N ILE A 88 -11.08 5.11 22.40
CA ILE A 88 -11.22 6.13 21.36
C ILE A 88 -9.88 6.28 20.66
N TYR A 89 -9.84 5.88 19.39
CA TYR A 89 -8.68 6.06 18.53
C TYR A 89 -9.08 6.46 17.12
N VAL A 90 -8.17 7.20 16.48
CA VAL A 90 -8.24 7.56 15.06
C VAL A 90 -6.97 7.02 14.42
N THR A 91 -7.14 6.19 13.40
CA THR A 91 -6.04 5.70 12.56
C THR A 91 -6.33 6.03 11.11
N HIS A 92 -5.30 5.99 10.27
CA HIS A 92 -5.42 6.30 8.86
C HIS A 92 -4.70 5.25 8.00
N ALA A 93 -5.18 5.13 6.77
CA ALA A 93 -4.51 4.40 5.71
C ALA A 93 -4.38 5.30 4.50
N THR A 94 -3.18 5.36 3.95
CA THR A 94 -2.88 6.06 2.70
C THR A 94 -2.50 5.02 1.66
N PHE A 95 -3.33 4.87 0.65
CA PHE A 95 -3.03 4.11 -0.54
C PHE A 95 -2.45 5.04 -1.60
N SER A 96 -1.33 4.68 -2.20
CA SER A 96 -0.66 5.42 -3.26
C SER A 96 -0.43 4.50 -4.45
N TYR A 97 -0.90 4.92 -5.62
CA TYR A 97 -0.70 4.22 -6.88
C TYR A 97 0.18 5.06 -7.82
N VAL A 98 1.18 4.40 -8.41
CA VAL A 98 2.08 4.98 -9.41
C VAL A 98 1.96 4.17 -10.70
N HIS A 99 1.47 4.84 -11.74
CA HIS A 99 1.54 4.32 -13.11
C HIS A 99 2.90 4.72 -13.72
N LEU A 100 3.70 3.73 -14.13
CA LEU A 100 5.00 3.99 -14.73
C LEU A 100 4.83 4.28 -16.23
N LEU A 101 5.11 5.51 -16.66
CA LEU A 101 4.92 5.97 -18.05
C LEU A 101 5.84 5.32 -19.11
N SER A 102 6.82 4.51 -18.72
CA SER A 102 7.77 3.88 -19.65
C SER A 102 7.88 2.36 -19.45
N PRO A 103 7.83 1.56 -20.54
CA PRO A 103 8.06 0.11 -20.49
C PRO A 103 9.53 -0.30 -20.36
N LEU A 104 10.48 0.66 -20.43
CA LEU A 104 11.93 0.43 -20.36
C LEU A 104 12.45 0.64 -18.94
N HIS A 105 13.00 -0.43 -18.35
CA HIS A 105 13.68 -0.41 -17.06
C HIS A 105 15.18 -0.15 -17.28
N ILE A 106 15.76 0.82 -16.56
CA ILE A 106 17.23 0.95 -16.51
C ILE A 106 17.75 -0.15 -15.57
N PRO A 107 18.63 -1.07 -16.03
CA PRO A 107 18.97 -2.30 -15.30
C PRO A 107 19.82 -2.10 -14.03
N TYR A 108 20.34 -0.90 -13.78
CA TYR A 108 21.33 -0.65 -12.71
C TYR A 108 20.84 0.19 -11.53
N ALA A 109 19.58 0.59 -11.51
CA ALA A 109 18.94 1.17 -10.34
C ALA A 109 17.71 0.34 -9.99
N ARG A 110 17.81 -0.45 -8.91
CA ARG A 110 16.63 -1.13 -8.35
C ARG A 110 15.65 -0.04 -7.93
N THR A 111 14.57 0.10 -8.68
CA THR A 111 13.59 1.17 -8.48
C THR A 111 12.75 0.95 -7.21
N GLU A 112 12.80 -0.27 -6.64
CA GLU A 112 12.35 -0.56 -5.27
C GLU A 112 13.18 0.24 -4.25
N ASP A 113 14.51 0.23 -4.36
CA ASP A 113 15.41 1.01 -3.50
C ASP A 113 15.12 2.52 -3.60
N LEU A 114 14.69 3.01 -4.77
CA LEU A 114 14.33 4.43 -4.97
C LEU A 114 13.01 4.82 -4.28
N ILE A 115 12.04 3.91 -4.17
CA ILE A 115 10.78 4.17 -3.43
C ILE A 115 11.03 4.02 -1.93
N LEU A 116 11.77 2.99 -1.53
CA LEU A 116 12.26 2.80 -0.16
C LEU A 116 13.10 4.00 0.31
N SER A 117 13.89 4.61 -0.57
CA SER A 117 14.66 5.83 -0.30
C SER A 117 13.85 7.14 -0.42
N GLY A 118 12.54 7.07 -0.68
CA GLY A 118 11.65 8.23 -0.69
C GLY A 118 11.64 9.06 -1.99
N ALA A 119 12.26 8.60 -3.09
CA ALA A 119 12.37 9.37 -4.34
C ALA A 119 11.02 9.70 -4.98
N TYR A 120 9.98 8.93 -4.67
CA TYR A 120 8.64 9.10 -5.23
C TYR A 120 7.63 9.69 -4.24
N THR A 121 8.03 9.99 -3.00
CA THR A 121 7.09 10.48 -1.98
C THR A 121 6.60 11.92 -2.18
N PHE A 122 7.05 12.60 -3.24
CA PHE A 122 6.66 13.98 -3.61
C PHE A 122 6.46 14.15 -5.12
N GLN A 123 5.98 13.11 -5.82
CA GLN A 123 5.70 13.24 -7.25
C GLN A 123 4.20 13.42 -7.49
N ASP A 124 3.82 14.55 -8.09
CA ASP A 124 2.45 14.96 -8.46
C ASP A 124 1.69 13.96 -9.39
N MET A 125 2.32 12.84 -9.75
CA MET A 125 1.73 11.77 -10.55
C MET A 125 1.15 10.61 -9.71
N LEU A 126 1.18 10.72 -8.38
CA LEU A 126 0.61 9.73 -7.47
C LEU A 126 -0.91 9.85 -7.43
N GLN A 127 -1.62 8.78 -7.80
CA GLN A 127 -3.03 8.66 -7.42
C GLN A 127 -3.09 8.21 -5.98
N GLN A 128 -3.38 9.14 -5.06
CA GLN A 128 -3.45 8.87 -3.63
C GLN A 128 -4.89 8.81 -3.15
N HIS A 129 -5.17 7.85 -2.28
CA HIS A 129 -6.40 7.76 -1.53
C HIS A 129 -6.07 7.71 -0.04
N TYR A 130 -6.74 8.55 0.74
CA TYR A 130 -6.55 8.66 2.17
C TYR A 130 -7.87 8.33 2.87
N THR A 131 -7.83 7.34 3.76
CA THR A 131 -8.99 6.87 4.50
C THR A 131 -8.71 6.97 6.00
N ASN A 132 -9.64 7.57 6.73
CA ASN A 132 -9.62 7.59 8.19
C ASN A 132 -10.53 6.49 8.76
N TYR A 133 -10.09 5.89 9.85
CA TYR A 133 -10.87 4.96 10.65
C TYR A 133 -10.93 5.49 12.07
N GLU A 134 -12.13 5.60 12.61
CA GLU A 134 -12.37 6.06 13.98
C GLU A 134 -13.16 5.01 14.75
N SER A 135 -12.78 4.81 16.02
CA SER A 135 -13.57 4.08 17.00
C SER A 135 -14.16 5.07 17.99
N LEU A 136 -15.48 5.11 18.08
CA LEU A 136 -16.22 5.86 19.09
C LEU A 136 -16.88 4.85 20.02
N THR A 137 -16.48 4.81 21.29
CA THR A 137 -17.22 4.05 22.31
C THR A 137 -18.63 4.61 22.39
N THR A 138 -19.60 3.89 21.82
CA THR A 138 -21.00 4.15 22.11
C THR A 138 -21.27 3.52 23.46
N ILE A 139 -21.31 4.34 24.51
CA ILE A 139 -21.88 3.91 25.79
C ILE A 139 -23.37 3.66 25.52
N SER A 140 -23.74 2.41 25.27
CA SER A 140 -25.13 1.99 25.33
C SER A 140 -25.59 2.10 26.77
N LYS A 141 -26.14 3.27 27.14
CA LYS A 141 -26.99 3.37 28.32
C LYS A 141 -28.25 2.57 28.02
N GLU A 142 -28.28 1.32 28.48
CA GLU A 142 -29.55 0.69 28.81
C GLU A 142 -30.14 1.48 29.98
N SER A 143 -31.29 2.12 29.74
CA SER A 143 -32.17 2.69 30.76
C SER A 143 -33.61 2.42 30.36
#